data_AF-A0A7X5BNJ0-F1
#
_entry.id   AF-A0A7X5BNJ0-F1
#
_cell.length_a   1.000
_cell.length_b   1.000
_cell.length_c   1.000
_cell.angle_alpha   90.00
_cell.angle_beta   90.00
_cell.angle_gamma   90.00
#
_symmetry.space_group_name_H-M   'P 1'
#
loop_
_entity.id
_entity.type
_entity.pdbx_description
1 polymer ?
#
loop_
_entity_poly.entity_id
_entity_poly.type
_entity_poly.pdbx_seq_one_letter_code
_entity_poly.pdbx_strand_id
1 'polypeptide(L)'
;MRVKFRIVVHKDGKKLSKGDLLGEKDPFWVGVRYITEFRYLEATKWLMLAEDCYEKYLLLALTNLALGQESQAQEFYQEALNYKPCHALEIFLEIPEKRERVQVKEGCNLEELIYTYLHEKRQD
;
A
#
# COMPACT_ATOMS: atom_id res chain seq x y z
N MET A 1 -3.48 -7.51 16.04
CA MET A 1 -3.91 -8.01 14.72
C MET A 1 -2.67 -8.23 13.88
N ARG A 2 -2.37 -9.46 13.46
CA ARG A 2 -1.20 -9.78 12.62
C ARG A 2 -1.60 -9.55 11.17
N VAL A 3 -0.99 -8.57 10.51
CA VAL A 3 -1.29 -8.24 9.11
C VAL A 3 -0.67 -9.30 8.18
N LYS A 4 -1.44 -9.77 7.20
CA LYS A 4 -1.02 -10.84 6.27
C LYS A 4 0.21 -10.46 5.44
N PHE A 5 0.39 -9.17 5.18
CA PHE A 5 1.58 -8.59 4.57
C PHE A 5 1.86 -7.20 5.14
N ARG A 6 3.07 -6.70 4.86
CA ARG A 6 3.53 -5.36 5.19
C ARG A 6 3.74 -4.57 3.91
N ILE A 7 3.21 -3.36 3.88
CA ILE A 7 3.48 -2.42 2.78
C ILE A 7 4.81 -1.74 3.08
N VAL A 8 5.73 -1.80 2.13
CA VAL A 8 7.06 -1.21 2.23
C VAL A 8 7.26 -0.25 1.08
N VAL A 9 7.59 0.99 1.41
CA VAL A 9 7.76 2.07 0.44
C VAL A 9 9.24 2.43 0.37
N HIS A 10 9.78 2.50 -0.84
CA HIS A 10 11.09 3.01 -1.14
C HIS A 10 10.98 4.30 -1.95
N LYS A 11 11.92 5.22 -1.73
CA LYS A 11 12.13 6.44 -2.50
C LYS A 11 13.62 6.58 -2.78
N ASP A 12 13.98 6.81 -4.03
CA ASP A 12 15.38 6.94 -4.46
C ASP A 12 16.26 5.74 -4.01
N GLY A 13 15.71 4.52 -4.11
CA GLY A 13 16.36 3.27 -3.70
C GLY A 13 16.42 3.02 -2.18
N LYS A 14 16.05 4.01 -1.34
CA LYS A 14 16.04 3.90 0.12
C LYS A 14 14.68 3.47 0.65
N LYS A 15 14.64 2.47 1.53
CA LYS A 15 13.43 2.12 2.32
C LYS A 15 13.08 3.29 3.24
N LEU A 16 11.87 3.83 3.09
CA LEU A 16 11.37 4.89 3.96
C LEU A 16 11.09 4.35 5.36
N SER A 17 11.54 5.10 6.36
CA SER A 17 11.24 4.86 7.77
C SER A 17 10.41 6.02 8.34
N LYS A 18 9.84 5.80 9.53
CA LYS A 18 9.19 6.87 10.29
C LYS A 18 10.08 8.11 10.43
N GLY A 19 11.38 7.91 10.71
CA GLY A 19 12.33 9.00 10.93
C GLY A 19 12.49 9.91 9.72
N ASP A 20 12.37 9.34 8.51
CA ASP A 20 12.45 10.08 7.25
C ASP A 20 11.23 10.99 7.01
N LEU A 21 10.11 10.74 7.69
CA LEU A 21 8.80 11.36 7.43
C LEU A 21 8.25 12.15 8.63
N LEU A 22 9.01 12.31 9.72
CA LEU A 22 8.54 12.98 10.95
C LEU A 22 8.21 14.47 10.74
N GLY A 23 8.94 15.15 9.85
CA GLY A 23 8.75 16.58 9.56
C GLY A 23 7.69 16.88 8.50
N GLU A 24 7.20 15.85 7.80
CA GLU A 24 6.24 16.02 6.70
C GLU A 24 4.86 16.41 7.21
N LYS A 25 4.26 17.40 6.53
CA LYS A 25 2.92 17.93 6.84
C LYS A 25 1.90 17.67 5.74
N ASP A 26 2.38 17.40 4.53
CA ASP A 26 1.53 17.05 3.42
C ASP A 26 0.75 15.76 3.72
N PRO A 27 -0.57 15.70 3.46
CA PRO A 27 -1.38 14.55 3.81
C PRO A 27 -0.91 13.23 3.20
N PHE A 28 -0.37 13.25 1.98
CA PHE A 28 0.16 12.04 1.34
C PHE A 28 1.33 11.48 2.14
N TRP A 29 2.32 12.31 2.43
CA TRP A 29 3.51 11.88 3.18
C TRP A 29 3.21 11.51 4.63
N VAL A 30 2.23 12.18 5.27
CA VAL A 30 1.73 11.77 6.59
C VAL A 30 1.06 10.39 6.51
N GLY A 31 0.30 10.11 5.45
CA GLY A 31 -0.26 8.79 5.17
C GLY A 31 0.82 7.72 5.01
N VAL A 32 1.85 7.98 4.20
CA VAL A 32 3.01 7.09 4.02
C VAL A 32 3.71 6.82 5.36
N ARG A 33 3.88 7.84 6.22
CA ARG A 33 4.47 7.63 7.55
C ARG A 33 3.69 6.61 8.36
N TYR A 34 2.37 6.74 8.40
CA TYR A 34 1.52 5.77 9.12
C TYR A 34 1.60 4.36 8.52
N ILE A 35 1.81 4.22 7.20
CA ILE A 35 2.10 2.93 6.57
C ILE A 35 3.41 2.33 7.12
N THR A 36 4.49 3.13 7.23
CA THR A 36 5.76 2.65 7.81
C THR A 36 5.65 2.22 9.28
N GLU A 37 4.63 2.71 9.99
CA GLU A 37 4.29 2.36 11.36
C GLU A 37 3.26 1.22 11.47
N PHE A 38 2.85 0.63 10.35
CA PHE A 38 1.79 -0.39 10.25
C PHE A 38 0.42 0.07 10.79
N ARG A 39 0.17 1.39 10.79
CA ARG A 39 -1.07 2.03 11.23
C ARG A 39 -1.98 2.30 10.04
N TYR A 40 -2.48 1.23 9.42
CA TYR A 40 -3.19 1.33 8.15
C TYR A 40 -4.52 2.08 8.22
N LEU A 41 -5.23 2.05 9.36
CA LEU A 41 -6.47 2.81 9.50
C LEU A 41 -6.20 4.32 9.48
N GLU A 42 -5.16 4.77 10.17
CA GLU A 42 -4.72 6.17 10.13
C GLU A 42 -4.16 6.55 8.78
N ALA A 43 -3.37 5.68 8.15
CA ALA A 43 -2.88 5.90 6.79
C ALA A 43 -4.03 6.17 5.82
N THR A 44 -5.09 5.35 5.84
CA THR A 44 -6.27 5.54 4.98
C THR A 44 -6.90 6.91 5.19
N LYS A 45 -7.09 7.37 6.43
CA LYS A 45 -7.68 8.69 6.71
C LYS A 45 -6.88 9.84 6.09
N TRP A 46 -5.55 9.77 6.19
CA TRP A 46 -4.67 10.81 5.64
C TRP A 46 -4.59 10.76 4.12
N LEU A 47 -4.50 9.56 3.55
CA LEU A 47 -4.50 9.39 2.10
C LEU A 47 -5.81 9.86 1.45
N MET A 48 -6.96 9.69 2.11
CA MET A 48 -8.23 10.23 1.62
C MET A 48 -8.24 11.76 1.51
N LEU A 49 -7.38 12.47 2.26
CA LEU A 49 -7.23 13.93 2.23
C LEU A 49 -6.14 14.41 1.27
N ALA A 50 -5.30 13.50 0.77
CA ALA A 50 -4.20 13.85 -0.13
C ALA A 50 -4.70 14.23 -1.52
N GLU A 51 -3.88 14.96 -2.27
CA GLU A 51 -4.13 15.25 -3.68
C GLU A 51 -4.23 13.95 -4.50
N ASP A 52 -5.12 13.96 -5.50
CA ASP A 52 -5.38 12.80 -6.33
C ASP A 52 -4.19 12.49 -7.25
N CYS A 53 -3.59 11.31 -7.05
CA CYS A 53 -2.62 10.76 -7.99
C CYS A 53 -2.52 9.24 -7.85
N TYR A 54 -1.80 8.61 -8.78
CA TYR A 54 -1.70 7.15 -8.85
C TYR A 54 -1.25 6.53 -7.51
N GLU A 55 -0.18 7.05 -6.89
CA GLU A 55 0.37 6.46 -5.67
C GLU A 55 -0.60 6.58 -4.49
N LYS A 56 -1.40 7.65 -4.40
CA LYS A 56 -2.41 7.80 -3.35
C LYS A 56 -3.40 6.64 -3.40
N TYR A 57 -4.00 6.43 -4.56
CA TYR A 57 -5.03 5.43 -4.74
C TYR A 57 -4.47 4.00 -4.68
N LEU A 58 -3.25 3.78 -5.18
CA LEU A 58 -2.57 2.51 -5.00
C LEU A 58 -2.31 2.20 -3.53
N LEU A 59 -1.82 3.17 -2.74
CA LEU A 59 -1.61 2.98 -1.31
C LEU A 59 -2.93 2.78 -0.57
N LEU A 60 -4.01 3.48 -0.94
CA LEU A 60 -5.35 3.23 -0.40
C LEU A 60 -5.82 1.80 -0.70
N ALA A 61 -5.64 1.31 -1.92
CA ALA A 61 -5.98 -0.05 -2.29
C ALA A 61 -5.24 -1.05 -1.40
N LEU A 62 -3.93 -0.90 -1.26
CA LEU A 62 -3.08 -1.80 -0.48
C LEU A 62 -3.36 -1.72 1.03
N THR A 63 -3.62 -0.54 1.60
CA THR A 63 -3.95 -0.42 3.02
C THR A 63 -5.31 -1.05 3.33
N ASN A 64 -6.32 -0.85 2.47
CA ASN A 64 -7.63 -1.49 2.61
C ASN A 64 -7.51 -3.01 2.47
N LEU A 65 -6.69 -3.48 1.53
CA LEU A 65 -6.41 -4.90 1.37
C LEU A 65 -5.77 -5.51 2.63
N ALA A 66 -4.79 -4.80 3.23
CA ALA A 66 -4.14 -5.24 4.47
C ALA A 66 -5.10 -5.28 5.67
N LEU A 67 -6.18 -4.50 5.61
CA LEU A 67 -7.28 -4.49 6.59
C LEU A 67 -8.38 -5.52 6.28
N GLY A 68 -8.27 -6.29 5.19
CA GLY A 68 -9.27 -7.27 4.76
C GLY A 68 -10.50 -6.67 4.06
N GLN A 69 -10.40 -5.42 3.58
CA GLN A 69 -11.48 -4.70 2.90
C GLN A 69 -11.34 -4.84 1.38
N GLU A 70 -11.60 -6.05 0.87
CA GLU A 70 -11.31 -6.43 -0.53
C GLU A 70 -12.07 -5.60 -1.57
N SER A 71 -13.39 -5.40 -1.40
CA SER A 71 -14.19 -4.60 -2.33
C SER A 71 -13.67 -3.16 -2.44
N GLN A 72 -13.40 -2.53 -1.30
CA GLN A 72 -12.89 -1.17 -1.25
C GLN A 72 -11.49 -1.06 -1.84
N ALA A 73 -10.65 -2.07 -1.60
CA ALA A 73 -9.32 -2.15 -2.19
C ALA A 73 -9.38 -2.20 -3.72
N GLN A 74 -10.30 -2.99 -4.27
CA GLN A 74 -10.50 -3.10 -5.71
C GLN A 74 -10.99 -1.79 -6.32
N GLU A 75 -11.95 -1.13 -5.69
CA GLU A 75 -12.44 0.19 -6.10
C GLU A 75 -11.31 1.23 -6.16
N PHE A 76 -10.49 1.32 -5.11
CA PHE A 76 -9.36 2.26 -5.10
C PHE A 76 -8.29 1.92 -6.14
N TYR A 77 -8.06 0.63 -6.42
CA TYR A 77 -7.10 0.26 -7.45
C TYR A 77 -7.59 0.63 -8.85
N GLN A 78 -8.87 0.39 -9.15
CA GLN A 78 -9.47 0.83 -10.42
C GLN A 78 -9.38 2.35 -10.55
N GLU A 79 -9.62 3.08 -9.46
CA GLU A 79 -9.47 4.52 -9.44
C GLU A 79 -8.02 4.95 -9.68
N ALA A 80 -7.03 4.24 -9.11
CA ALA A 80 -5.61 4.54 -9.32
C ALA A 80 -5.23 4.55 -10.82
N LEU A 81 -5.77 3.60 -11.60
CA LEU A 81 -5.51 3.48 -13.04
C LEU A 81 -5.98 4.70 -13.86
N ASN A 82 -6.81 5.57 -13.28
CA ASN A 82 -7.28 6.81 -13.92
C ASN A 82 -6.32 8.00 -13.72
N TYR A 83 -5.29 7.87 -12.87
CA TYR A 83 -4.37 8.96 -12.54
C TYR A 83 -2.94 8.67 -12.99
N LYS A 84 -2.17 9.73 -13.15
CA LYS A 84 -0.73 9.64 -13.45
C LYS A 84 0.09 9.47 -12.17
N PRO A 85 1.23 8.75 -12.25
CA PRO A 85 2.26 8.77 -11.21
C PRO A 85 2.70 10.20 -10.90
N CYS A 86 2.73 10.55 -9.62
CA CYS A 86 3.16 11.87 -9.13
C CYS A 86 4.37 11.78 -8.19
N HIS A 87 4.65 10.60 -7.64
CA HIS A 87 5.81 10.34 -6.80
C HIS A 87 6.66 9.21 -7.36
N ALA A 88 7.97 9.40 -7.44
CA ALA A 88 8.90 8.33 -7.79
C ALA A 88 9.08 7.36 -6.59
N LEU A 89 8.08 6.51 -6.37
CA LEU A 89 8.07 5.51 -5.30
C LEU A 89 8.18 4.09 -5.87
N GLU A 90 8.89 3.24 -5.16
CA GLU A 90 8.84 1.80 -5.38
C GLU A 90 8.10 1.17 -4.20
N ILE A 91 7.00 0.46 -4.48
CA ILE A 91 6.14 -0.14 -3.47
C ILE A 91 6.33 -1.66 -3.46
N PHE A 92 6.44 -2.23 -2.27
CA PHE A 92 6.64 -3.66 -2.08
C PHE A 92 5.69 -4.21 -1.02
N LEU A 93 5.31 -5.48 -1.19
CA LEU A 93 4.59 -6.26 -0.21
C LEU A 93 5.57 -7.26 0.39
N GLU A 94 5.87 -7.13 1.68
CA GLU A 94 6.65 -8.11 2.45
C GLU A 94 5.68 -9.08 3.14
N ILE A 95 5.85 -10.39 2.92
CA ILE A 95 5.11 -11.45 3.61
C ILE A 95 6.05 -12.12 4.62
N PRO A 96 5.99 -11.77 5.92
CA PRO A 96 6.94 -12.30 6.88
C PRO A 96 6.88 -13.83 7.02
N GLU A 97 5.70 -14.42 6.83
CA GLU A 97 5.47 -15.86 7.00
C GLU A 97 6.06 -16.68 5.87
N LYS A 98 6.02 -16.16 4.64
CA LYS A 98 6.60 -16.81 3.45
C LYS A 98 8.05 -16.40 3.20
N ARG A 99 8.58 -15.41 3.94
CA ARG A 99 9.87 -14.74 3.70
C ARG A 99 9.98 -14.20 2.27
N GLU A 100 8.85 -13.78 1.72
CA GLU A 100 8.74 -13.29 0.35
C GLU A 100 8.60 -11.77 0.33
N ARG A 101 9.10 -11.17 -0.75
CA ARG A 101 8.92 -9.77 -1.06
C ARG A 101 8.58 -9.63 -2.53
N VAL A 102 7.49 -8.94 -2.82
CA VAL A 102 7.03 -8.71 -4.19
C VAL A 102 6.93 -7.22 -4.44
N GLN A 103 7.45 -6.77 -5.57
CA GLN A 103 7.29 -5.38 -6.00
C GLN A 103 5.93 -5.20 -6.68
N VAL A 104 5.20 -4.18 -6.27
CA VAL A 104 3.95 -3.76 -6.91
C VAL A 104 4.33 -2.86 -8.08
N LYS A 105 4.10 -3.35 -9.30
CA LYS A 105 4.34 -2.59 -10.54
C LYS A 105 3.04 -1.98 -11.03
N GLU A 106 3.16 -0.88 -11.75
CA GLU A 106 2.03 -0.32 -12.50
C GLU A 106 1.42 -1.39 -13.42
N GLY A 107 0.09 -1.47 -13.45
CA GLY A 107 -0.63 -2.50 -14.19
C GLY A 107 -0.60 -3.90 -13.58
N CYS A 108 -0.19 -4.07 -12.32
CA CYS A 108 -0.30 -5.37 -11.64
C CYS A 108 -1.75 -5.87 -11.58
N ASN A 109 -1.96 -7.18 -11.60
CA ASN A 109 -3.30 -7.71 -11.37
C ASN A 109 -3.58 -7.72 -9.86
N LEU A 110 -4.41 -6.80 -9.37
CA LEU A 110 -4.77 -6.75 -7.94
C LEU A 110 -5.51 -8.02 -7.50
N GLU A 111 -6.30 -8.65 -8.35
CA GLU A 111 -6.97 -9.92 -8.02
C GLU A 111 -5.93 -11.01 -7.76
N GLU A 112 -4.88 -11.09 -8.59
CA GLU A 112 -3.77 -12.01 -8.37
C GLU A 112 -3.07 -11.74 -7.03
N LEU A 113 -2.87 -10.47 -6.67
CA LEU A 113 -2.35 -10.10 -5.36
C LEU A 113 -3.33 -10.55 -4.25
N ILE A 114 -4.62 -10.22 -4.34
CA ILE A 114 -5.66 -10.64 -3.38
C ILE A 114 -5.63 -12.15 -3.18
N TYR A 115 -5.65 -12.93 -4.26
CA TYR A 115 -5.58 -14.39 -4.19
C TYR A 115 -4.28 -14.88 -3.55
N THR A 116 -3.14 -14.31 -3.95
CA THR A 116 -1.83 -14.73 -3.44
C THR A 116 -1.63 -14.43 -1.95
N TYR A 117 -2.13 -13.28 -1.47
CA TYR A 117 -1.87 -12.78 -0.11
C TYR A 117 -3.03 -12.98 0.88
N LEU A 118 -4.28 -13.01 0.42
CA LEU A 118 -5.45 -13.16 1.30
C LEU A 118 -6.05 -14.57 1.25
N HIS A 119 -6.07 -15.19 0.08
CA HIS A 119 -6.72 -16.49 -0.13
C HIS A 119 -5.66 -17.55 -0.42
N GLU A 120 -4.87 -17.91 0.59
CA GLU A 120 -4.07 -19.14 0.49
C GLU A 120 -4.97 -20.28 0.03
N LYS A 121 -4.56 -20.98 -1.04
CA LYS A 121 -5.16 -22.25 -1.43
C LYS A 121 -5.43 -23.07 -0.17
N ARG A 122 -6.72 -23.30 0.13
CA ARG A 122 -7.11 -24.58 0.72
C ARG A 122 -6.72 -25.62 -0.32
N GLN A 123 -5.49 -26.08 -0.29
CA GLN A 123 -5.15 -27.38 -0.84
C GLN A 123 -5.32 -28.36 0.31
N ASP A 124 -6.37 -29.16 0.11
CA ASP A 124 -6.86 -30.35 0.81
C ASP A 124 -7.62 -30.14 2.13
#